data_AF-A0A927YEL4-F1
#
_entry.id   AF-A0A927YEL4-F1
#
_cell.length_a   1.000
_cell.length_b   1.000
_cell.length_c   1.000
_cell.angle_alpha   90.00
_cell.angle_beta   90.00
_cell.angle_gamma   90.00
#
_symmetry.space_group_name_H-M   'P 1'
#
loop_
_entity.id
_entity.type
_entity.pdbx_description
1 polymer ?
#
loop_
_entity_poly.entity_id
_entity_poly.type
_entity_poly.pdbx_seq_one_letter_code
_entity_poly.pdbx_strand_id
1 'polypeptide(L)'
;MAIGEVFEKRRKWWDNLEKARKKVAQSEQKRITAYERIASICDDGKFREMDKGLQSQDPLHFPGYAEKRKELEKRTHLKEAVVTGIGKIGQKKTAIGVFDTRFLMGSLGAAAGEKIVRLTERAEKEKLPLVIISASGGARMQEGLFSLMQMAKTVSAIERFQLNGGLFISFLTNPTTGGVSASFANRGDIILAEPKALICFAGPRVIRQTIGEELPQGFQRAEFLQEHGMIDAIVPGKELRETLIKLLQMHDTRMRGLQ
;
A
#
# COMPACT_ATOMS: atom_id res chain seq x y z
N MET A 1 -17.81 45.55 2.47
CA MET A 1 -18.42 44.29 2.94
C MET A 1 -19.00 44.55 4.32
N ALA A 2 -20.31 44.41 4.46
CA ALA A 2 -20.94 44.51 5.78
C ALA A 2 -20.55 43.26 6.60
N ILE A 3 -20.35 43.42 7.92
CA ILE A 3 -19.97 42.34 8.83
C ILE A 3 -20.90 41.11 8.69
N GLY A 4 -22.19 41.34 8.44
CA GLY A 4 -23.18 40.28 8.18
C GLY A 4 -22.86 39.39 6.96
N GLU A 5 -22.34 39.95 5.88
CA GLU A 5 -21.98 39.19 4.66
C GLU A 5 -20.82 38.23 4.93
N VAL A 6 -19.88 38.63 5.79
CA VAL A 6 -18.73 37.81 6.18
C VAL A 6 -19.19 36.61 7.00
N PHE A 7 -20.11 36.81 7.96
CA PHE A 7 -20.66 35.72 8.77
C PHE A 7 -21.48 34.74 7.93
N GLU A 8 -22.28 35.23 6.99
CA GLU A 8 -23.09 34.37 6.15
C GLU A 8 -22.25 33.55 5.16
N LYS A 9 -21.20 34.16 4.59
CA LYS A 9 -20.22 33.45 3.74
C LYS A 9 -19.49 32.35 4.52
N ARG A 10 -19.13 32.63 5.78
CA ARG A 10 -18.47 31.66 6.67
C ARG A 10 -19.40 30.51 7.06
N ARG A 11 -20.68 30.78 7.32
CA ARG A 11 -21.69 29.75 7.60
C ARG A 11 -21.92 28.84 6.39
N LYS A 12 -22.11 29.41 5.20
CA LYS A 12 -22.26 28.64 3.95
C LYS A 12 -21.02 27.77 3.67
N TRP A 13 -19.83 28.26 3.99
CA TRP A 13 -18.58 27.49 3.90
C TRP A 13 -18.54 26.30 4.86
N TRP A 14 -18.97 26.48 6.12
CA TRP A 14 -19.09 25.39 7.10
C TRP A 14 -20.13 24.35 6.70
N ASP A 15 -21.32 24.77 6.24
CA ASP A 15 -22.38 23.87 5.76
C ASP A 15 -21.90 23.04 4.55
N ASN A 16 -21.13 23.66 3.65
CA ASN A 16 -20.53 22.98 2.50
C ASN A 16 -19.44 21.99 2.93
N LEU A 17 -18.63 22.31 3.94
CA LEU A 17 -17.64 21.39 4.50
C LEU A 17 -18.28 20.18 5.18
N GLU A 18 -19.38 20.38 5.92
CA GLU A 18 -20.12 19.27 6.53
C GLU A 18 -20.78 18.38 5.48
N LYS A 19 -21.38 18.98 4.45
CA LYS A 19 -21.93 18.24 3.31
C LYS A 19 -20.84 17.48 2.58
N ALA A 20 -19.67 18.09 2.33
CA ALA A 20 -18.52 17.42 1.72
C ALA A 20 -18.00 16.27 2.60
N ARG A 21 -17.89 16.46 3.91
CA ARG A 21 -17.52 15.41 4.88
C ARG A 21 -18.51 14.24 4.85
N LYS A 22 -19.82 14.52 4.88
CA LYS A 22 -20.87 13.50 4.80
C LYS A 22 -20.86 12.79 3.45
N LYS A 23 -20.60 13.50 2.35
CA LYS A 23 -20.48 12.92 1.00
C LYS A 23 -19.24 12.04 0.87
N VAL A 24 -18.10 12.42 1.45
CA VAL A 24 -16.88 11.59 1.52
C VAL A 24 -17.11 10.35 2.39
N ALA A 25 -17.83 10.49 3.50
CA ALA A 25 -18.20 9.37 4.37
C ALA A 25 -19.21 8.41 3.68
N GLN A 26 -20.15 8.93 2.89
CA GLN A 26 -21.09 8.12 2.10
C GLN A 26 -20.48 7.56 0.81
N SER A 27 -19.44 8.22 0.25
CA SER A 27 -18.68 7.75 -0.90
C SER A 27 -17.48 6.90 -0.49
N GLU A 28 -17.43 6.36 0.72
CA GLU A 28 -16.55 5.25 1.06
C GLU A 28 -16.98 4.05 0.19
N GLN A 29 -16.55 4.08 -1.07
CA GLN A 29 -16.53 2.94 -1.94
C GLN A 29 -15.91 1.82 -1.13
N LYS A 30 -16.73 0.80 -0.82
CA LYS A 30 -16.42 -0.29 0.11
C LYS A 30 -14.99 -0.74 -0.13
N ARG A 31 -14.06 -0.29 0.73
CA ARG A 31 -12.64 -0.55 0.55
C ARG A 31 -12.42 -2.02 0.77
N ILE A 32 -11.88 -2.71 -0.23
CA ILE A 32 -11.52 -4.11 -0.11
C ILE A 32 -10.52 -4.27 1.03
N THR A 33 -10.81 -5.19 1.93
CA THR A 33 -9.94 -5.51 3.06
C THR A 33 -8.71 -6.29 2.59
N ALA A 34 -7.64 -6.32 3.39
CA ALA A 34 -6.48 -7.15 3.05
C ALA A 34 -6.85 -8.63 2.88
N TYR A 35 -7.71 -9.18 3.75
CA TYR A 35 -8.14 -10.58 3.66
C TYR A 35 -9.03 -10.86 2.45
N GLU A 36 -9.96 -9.95 2.09
CA GLU A 36 -10.76 -10.09 0.86
C GLU A 36 -9.87 -10.04 -0.39
N ARG A 37 -8.86 -9.16 -0.40
CA ARG A 37 -7.91 -9.08 -1.51
C ARG A 37 -7.09 -10.35 -1.63
N ILE A 38 -6.56 -10.87 -0.52
CA ILE A 38 -5.84 -12.16 -0.48
C ILE A 38 -6.75 -13.28 -1.01
N ALA A 39 -8.00 -13.36 -0.54
CA ALA A 39 -8.95 -14.36 -1.00
C ALA A 39 -9.24 -14.27 -2.50
N SER A 40 -9.28 -13.05 -3.07
CA SER A 40 -9.53 -12.86 -4.51
C SER A 40 -8.37 -13.33 -5.40
N ILE A 41 -7.12 -13.31 -4.91
CA ILE A 41 -5.94 -13.66 -5.72
C ILE A 41 -5.42 -15.07 -5.43
N CYS A 42 -5.68 -15.62 -4.23
CA CYS A 42 -5.23 -16.95 -3.84
C CYS A 42 -6.15 -18.05 -4.36
N ASP A 43 -5.59 -19.20 -4.72
CA ASP A 43 -6.33 -20.40 -5.09
C ASP A 43 -7.21 -20.88 -3.92
N ASP A 44 -8.50 -21.08 -4.16
CA ASP A 44 -9.53 -21.40 -3.16
C ASP A 44 -9.56 -20.45 -1.95
N GLY A 45 -8.97 -19.25 -2.06
CA GLY A 45 -8.75 -18.35 -0.92
C GLY A 45 -7.78 -18.88 0.15
N LYS A 46 -7.02 -19.95 -0.13
CA LYS A 46 -6.10 -20.58 0.84
C LYS A 46 -4.85 -19.73 1.02
N PHE A 47 -4.59 -19.37 2.28
CA PHE A 47 -3.47 -18.52 2.65
C PHE A 47 -2.96 -18.89 4.04
N ARG A 48 -1.65 -19.08 4.17
CA ARG A 48 -0.98 -19.30 5.45
C ARG A 48 -0.34 -17.99 5.90
N GLU A 49 -1.07 -17.26 6.74
CA GLU A 49 -0.59 -16.02 7.34
C GLU A 49 0.68 -16.26 8.19
N MET A 50 1.63 -15.33 8.10
CA MET A 50 2.88 -15.31 8.83
C MET A 50 2.91 -14.15 9.81
N ASP A 51 3.62 -14.34 10.94
CA ASP A 51 3.84 -13.30 11.94
C ASP A 51 2.54 -12.57 12.35
N LYS A 52 1.42 -13.32 12.43
CA LYS A 52 0.07 -12.76 12.67
C LYS A 52 -0.01 -11.93 13.94
N GLY A 53 0.72 -12.35 14.99
CA GLY A 53 0.78 -11.66 16.28
C GLY A 53 1.77 -10.50 16.34
N LEU A 54 2.59 -10.29 15.29
CA LEU A 54 3.57 -9.20 15.28
C LEU A 54 2.85 -7.86 15.16
N GLN A 55 3.15 -6.98 16.09
CA GLN A 55 2.52 -5.66 16.24
C GLN A 55 3.60 -4.66 16.65
N SER A 56 3.44 -3.39 16.26
CA SER A 56 4.39 -2.35 16.69
C SER A 56 4.40 -2.23 18.22
N GLN A 57 5.42 -1.56 18.75
CA GLN A 57 5.39 -1.04 20.11
C GLN A 57 5.16 0.48 20.07
N ASP A 58 5.17 1.14 21.23
CA ASP A 58 5.14 2.60 21.34
C ASP A 58 6.47 3.10 21.93
N PRO A 59 7.57 3.06 21.15
CA PRO A 59 8.90 3.38 21.67
C PRO A 59 9.07 4.87 22.01
N LEU A 60 8.17 5.74 21.52
CA LEU A 60 8.22 7.17 21.75
C LEU A 60 7.21 7.64 22.82
N HIS A 61 6.45 6.72 23.41
CA HIS A 61 5.34 7.04 24.30
C HIS A 61 4.40 8.10 23.71
N PHE A 62 4.06 7.95 22.42
CA PHE A 62 3.35 8.96 21.68
C PHE A 62 1.90 9.09 22.22
N PRO A 63 1.44 10.29 22.61
CA PRO A 63 0.13 10.46 23.24
C PRO A 63 -1.02 9.86 22.42
N GLY A 64 -1.77 8.94 23.05
CA GLY A 64 -2.95 8.29 22.45
C GLY A 64 -2.65 7.21 21.40
N TYR A 65 -1.38 6.90 21.12
CA TYR A 65 -1.03 5.94 20.06
C TYR A 65 -1.43 4.51 20.42
N ALA A 66 -1.12 4.07 21.65
CA ALA A 66 -1.45 2.74 22.14
C ALA A 66 -2.97 2.49 22.19
N GLU A 67 -3.74 3.47 22.66
CA GLU A 67 -5.20 3.45 22.69
C GLU A 67 -5.77 3.37 21.28
N LYS A 68 -5.27 4.23 20.37
CA LYS A 68 -5.75 4.26 18.99
C LYS A 68 -5.50 2.94 18.29
N ARG A 69 -4.36 2.31 18.54
CA ARG A 69 -4.07 0.97 18.01
C ARG A 69 -5.01 -0.08 18.54
N LYS A 70 -5.24 -0.14 19.86
CA LYS A 70 -6.20 -1.09 20.45
C LYS A 70 -7.62 -0.93 19.89
N GLU A 71 -8.06 0.31 19.67
CA GLU A 71 -9.34 0.60 19.01
C GLU A 71 -9.37 0.04 17.58
N LEU A 72 -8.31 0.29 16.79
CA LEU A 72 -8.22 -0.19 15.43
C LEU A 72 -8.13 -1.72 15.35
N GLU A 73 -7.34 -2.36 16.21
CA GLU A 73 -7.25 -3.83 16.30
C GLU A 73 -8.63 -4.46 16.54
N LYS A 74 -9.42 -3.89 17.46
CA LYS A 74 -10.80 -4.36 17.72
C LYS A 74 -11.71 -4.19 16.52
N ARG A 75 -11.57 -3.07 15.79
CA ARG A 75 -12.46 -2.71 14.68
C ARG A 75 -12.12 -3.43 13.37
N THR A 76 -10.85 -3.67 13.10
CA THR A 76 -10.38 -4.24 11.82
C THR A 76 -9.96 -5.70 11.93
N HIS A 77 -9.76 -6.20 13.15
CA HIS A 77 -9.16 -7.51 13.45
C HIS A 77 -7.73 -7.67 12.93
N LEU A 78 -7.06 -6.56 12.60
CA LEU A 78 -5.68 -6.54 12.15
C LEU A 78 -4.75 -6.16 13.31
N LYS A 79 -3.61 -6.84 13.42
CA LYS A 79 -2.53 -6.48 14.35
C LYS A 79 -1.60 -5.39 13.83
N GLU A 80 -1.57 -5.23 12.52
CA GLU A 80 -0.74 -4.25 11.83
C GLU A 80 -1.35 -3.96 10.45
N ALA A 81 -0.91 -2.88 9.80
CA ALA A 81 -1.42 -2.38 8.54
C ALA A 81 -1.10 -3.24 7.31
N VAL A 82 -0.38 -4.35 7.48
CA VAL A 82 -0.06 -5.31 6.42
C VAL A 82 -0.29 -6.74 6.90
N VAL A 83 -0.97 -7.53 6.07
CA VAL A 83 -1.11 -8.97 6.22
C VAL A 83 -0.09 -9.63 5.30
N THR A 84 0.75 -10.51 5.83
CA THR A 84 1.81 -11.20 5.07
C THR A 84 1.70 -12.70 5.27
N GLY A 85 2.12 -13.47 4.27
CA GLY A 85 2.07 -14.92 4.33
C GLY A 85 2.29 -15.60 2.98
N ILE A 86 2.07 -16.90 2.94
CA ILE A 86 2.26 -17.71 1.74
C ILE A 86 0.91 -18.21 1.23
N GLY A 87 0.66 -17.99 -0.06
CA GLY A 87 -0.52 -18.50 -0.77
C GLY A 87 -0.11 -19.21 -2.06
N LYS A 88 -1.11 -19.65 -2.83
CA LYS A 88 -0.91 -20.06 -4.22
C LYS A 88 -1.69 -19.14 -5.14
N ILE A 89 -1.10 -18.74 -6.26
CA ILE A 89 -1.77 -17.98 -7.32
C ILE A 89 -1.57 -18.76 -8.61
N GLY A 90 -2.63 -19.38 -9.15
CA GLY A 90 -2.53 -20.22 -10.35
C GLY A 90 -1.60 -21.42 -10.14
N GLN A 91 -1.73 -22.08 -9.00
CA GLN A 91 -0.90 -23.19 -8.50
C GLN A 91 0.55 -22.88 -8.17
N LYS A 92 1.01 -21.63 -8.41
CA LYS A 92 2.35 -21.19 -8.03
C LYS A 92 2.36 -20.72 -6.59
N LYS A 93 3.22 -21.31 -5.76
CA LYS A 93 3.44 -20.82 -4.39
C LYS A 93 4.05 -19.43 -4.46
N THR A 94 3.50 -18.49 -3.70
CA THR A 94 3.86 -17.08 -3.78
C THR A 94 3.87 -16.49 -2.37
N ALA A 95 4.89 -15.69 -2.07
CA ALA A 95 4.92 -14.85 -0.89
C ALA A 95 4.08 -13.59 -1.16
N ILE A 96 3.08 -13.32 -0.32
CA ILE A 96 2.07 -12.30 -0.55
C ILE A 96 2.00 -11.36 0.65
N GLY A 97 2.10 -10.06 0.38
CA GLY A 97 1.88 -8.99 1.34
C GLY A 97 0.75 -8.07 0.87
N VAL A 98 -0.23 -7.77 1.73
CA VAL A 98 -1.35 -6.88 1.37
C VAL A 98 -1.57 -5.87 2.48
N PHE A 99 -1.46 -4.59 2.11
CA PHE A 99 -1.73 -3.47 3.01
C PHE A 99 -3.22 -3.20 3.17
N ASP A 100 -3.62 -2.68 4.33
CA ASP A 100 -4.98 -2.30 4.65
C ASP A 100 -5.05 -0.88 5.24
N THR A 101 -5.69 0.03 4.51
CA THR A 101 -5.79 1.44 4.92
C THR A 101 -6.67 1.67 6.15
N ARG A 102 -7.49 0.68 6.56
CA ARG A 102 -8.34 0.82 7.75
C ARG A 102 -7.52 0.83 9.04
N PHE A 103 -6.28 0.34 9.01
CA PHE A 103 -5.33 0.40 10.11
C PHE A 103 -4.32 1.53 9.87
N LEU A 104 -4.51 2.67 10.54
CA LEU A 104 -3.63 3.84 10.47
C LEU A 104 -3.27 4.27 9.03
N MET A 105 -4.27 4.26 8.12
CA MET A 105 -4.09 4.59 6.71
C MET A 105 -3.04 3.73 5.98
N GLY A 106 -2.77 2.51 6.43
CA GLY A 106 -1.77 1.68 5.76
C GLY A 106 -0.33 2.16 6.04
N SER A 107 -0.14 3.02 7.04
CA SER A 107 1.15 3.68 7.24
C SER A 107 2.28 2.70 7.56
N LEU A 108 3.50 2.98 7.15
CA LEU A 108 4.65 2.11 7.41
C LEU A 108 5.19 2.33 8.83
N GLY A 109 4.82 1.43 9.75
CA GLY A 109 5.39 1.31 11.10
C GLY A 109 6.49 0.25 11.19
N ALA A 110 7.18 0.17 12.31
CA ALA A 110 8.26 -0.78 12.58
C ALA A 110 7.83 -2.24 12.38
N ALA A 111 6.66 -2.64 12.91
CA ALA A 111 6.16 -3.99 12.70
C ALA A 111 5.73 -4.24 11.25
N ALA A 112 5.15 -3.24 10.56
CA ALA A 112 4.82 -3.38 9.16
C ALA A 112 6.08 -3.59 8.29
N GLY A 113 7.13 -2.81 8.54
CA GLY A 113 8.43 -2.96 7.87
C GLY A 113 9.08 -4.32 8.17
N GLU A 114 9.06 -4.77 9.42
CA GLU A 114 9.55 -6.11 9.81
C GLU A 114 8.77 -7.23 9.11
N LYS A 115 7.43 -7.14 9.01
CA LYS A 115 6.62 -8.14 8.30
C LYS A 115 6.97 -8.23 6.82
N ILE A 116 7.24 -7.08 6.16
CA ILE A 116 7.70 -7.06 4.76
C ILE A 116 9.07 -7.73 4.64
N VAL A 117 10.03 -7.38 5.49
CA VAL A 117 11.37 -7.98 5.45
C VAL A 117 11.30 -9.50 5.66
N ARG A 118 10.60 -9.97 6.69
CA ARG A 118 10.43 -11.41 6.95
C ARG A 118 9.76 -12.14 5.79
N LEU A 119 8.78 -11.51 5.13
CA LEU A 119 8.13 -12.06 3.96
C LEU A 119 9.11 -12.19 2.79
N THR A 120 9.90 -11.14 2.52
CA THR A 120 10.93 -11.14 1.47
C THR A 120 12.00 -12.19 1.73
N GLU A 121 12.52 -12.27 2.96
CA GLU A 121 13.53 -13.28 3.33
C GLU A 121 12.98 -14.71 3.24
N ARG A 122 11.70 -14.89 3.59
CA ARG A 122 11.01 -16.16 3.39
C ARG A 122 10.88 -16.49 1.91
N ALA A 123 10.54 -15.52 1.07
CA ALA A 123 10.44 -15.69 -0.38
C ALA A 123 11.79 -16.10 -0.96
N GLU A 124 12.87 -15.43 -0.55
CA GLU A 124 14.26 -15.75 -0.92
C GLU A 124 14.62 -17.19 -0.54
N LYS A 125 14.43 -17.57 0.73
CA LYS A 125 14.77 -18.89 1.26
C LYS A 125 13.99 -20.02 0.57
N GLU A 126 12.70 -19.82 0.31
CA GLU A 126 11.83 -20.83 -0.31
C GLU A 126 11.80 -20.71 -1.85
N LYS A 127 12.60 -19.81 -2.43
CA LYS A 127 12.66 -19.51 -3.88
C LYS A 127 11.26 -19.23 -4.46
N LEU A 128 10.49 -18.39 -3.76
CA LEU A 128 9.15 -18.01 -4.14
C LEU A 128 9.16 -16.62 -4.81
N PRO A 129 8.29 -16.39 -5.82
CA PRO A 129 7.96 -15.04 -6.24
C PRO A 129 7.29 -14.27 -5.10
N LEU A 130 7.51 -12.96 -5.08
CA LEU A 130 6.98 -12.02 -4.11
C LEU A 130 5.97 -11.09 -4.77
N VAL A 131 4.79 -10.95 -4.17
CA VAL A 131 3.75 -10.00 -4.59
C VAL A 131 3.39 -9.13 -3.40
N ILE A 132 3.55 -7.80 -3.53
CA ILE A 132 3.12 -6.85 -2.50
C ILE A 132 2.08 -5.90 -3.08
N ILE A 133 0.90 -5.90 -2.46
CA ILE A 133 -0.20 -5.00 -2.77
C ILE A 133 -0.17 -3.84 -1.76
N SER A 134 0.23 -2.67 -2.25
CA SER A 134 0.48 -1.48 -1.44
C SER A 134 -0.74 -0.57 -1.40
N ALA A 135 -1.08 -0.12 -0.19
CA ALA A 135 -2.12 0.86 0.09
C ALA A 135 -1.68 1.63 1.34
N SER A 136 -1.21 2.86 1.20
CA SER A 136 -0.62 3.61 2.30
C SER A 136 -0.78 5.12 2.16
N GLY A 137 -1.01 5.78 3.29
CA GLY A 137 -0.91 7.23 3.45
C GLY A 137 0.50 7.74 3.75
N GLY A 138 1.51 6.86 3.92
CA GLY A 138 2.90 7.25 4.16
C GLY A 138 3.56 6.56 5.36
N ALA A 139 4.55 7.23 5.96
CA ALA A 139 5.24 6.73 7.15
C ALA A 139 4.39 6.92 8.41
N ARG A 140 4.60 6.08 9.43
CA ARG A 140 3.87 6.19 10.69
C ARG A 140 4.52 7.19 11.65
N MET A 141 3.99 8.41 11.66
CA MET A 141 4.54 9.51 12.44
C MET A 141 4.65 9.22 13.94
N GLN A 142 3.75 8.39 14.49
CA GLN A 142 3.76 8.01 15.91
C GLN A 142 5.02 7.23 16.31
N GLU A 143 5.71 6.61 15.34
CA GLU A 143 6.95 5.87 15.57
C GLU A 143 8.19 6.66 15.08
N GLY A 144 8.01 7.87 14.55
CA GLY A 144 9.08 8.80 14.17
C GLY A 144 10.16 8.18 13.30
N LEU A 145 11.42 8.26 13.77
CA LEU A 145 12.59 7.74 13.05
C LEU A 145 12.50 6.24 12.76
N PHE A 146 11.89 5.45 13.65
CA PHE A 146 11.74 4.00 13.43
C PHE A 146 10.94 3.69 12.17
N SER A 147 9.92 4.50 11.89
CA SER A 147 9.13 4.41 10.66
C SER A 147 9.92 4.82 9.43
N LEU A 148 10.71 5.89 9.51
CA LEU A 148 11.57 6.32 8.41
C LEU A 148 12.58 5.22 8.06
N MET A 149 13.22 4.62 9.06
CA MET A 149 14.21 3.56 8.87
C MET A 149 13.62 2.29 8.25
N GLN A 150 12.30 2.06 8.33
CA GLN A 150 11.68 0.95 7.62
C GLN A 150 11.78 1.09 6.10
N MET A 151 11.88 2.31 5.57
CA MET A 151 12.09 2.52 4.14
C MET A 151 13.41 1.89 3.68
N ALA A 152 14.52 2.27 4.33
CA ALA A 152 15.83 1.71 4.02
C ALA A 152 15.85 0.19 4.23
N LYS A 153 15.34 -0.27 5.37
CA LYS A 153 15.32 -1.69 5.73
C LYS A 153 14.59 -2.57 4.70
N THR A 154 13.40 -2.13 4.28
CA THR A 154 12.60 -2.89 3.30
C THR A 154 13.19 -2.84 1.91
N VAL A 155 13.75 -1.69 1.48
CA VAL A 155 14.45 -1.57 0.20
C VAL A 155 15.66 -2.51 0.17
N SER A 156 16.51 -2.52 1.20
CA SER A 156 17.68 -3.40 1.25
C SER A 156 17.31 -4.89 1.16
N ALA A 157 16.21 -5.31 1.81
CA ALA A 157 15.74 -6.69 1.72
C ALA A 157 15.25 -7.05 0.31
N ILE A 158 14.50 -6.14 -0.33
CA ILE A 158 13.98 -6.32 -1.69
C ILE A 158 15.12 -6.35 -2.72
N GLU A 159 16.08 -5.43 -2.62
CA GLU A 159 17.25 -5.40 -3.51
C GLU A 159 18.06 -6.69 -3.41
N ARG A 160 18.32 -7.20 -2.20
CA ARG A 160 19.01 -8.49 -2.02
C ARG A 160 18.23 -9.64 -2.67
N PHE A 161 16.91 -9.67 -2.47
CA PHE A 161 16.05 -10.69 -3.07
C PHE A 161 16.09 -10.67 -4.60
N GLN A 162 16.04 -9.48 -5.21
CA GLN A 162 16.13 -9.32 -6.67
C GLN A 162 17.51 -9.68 -7.22
N LEU A 163 18.60 -9.30 -6.54
CA LEU A 163 19.96 -9.69 -6.90
C LEU A 163 20.17 -11.21 -6.89
N ASN A 164 19.43 -11.91 -6.03
CA ASN A 164 19.42 -13.38 -5.97
C ASN A 164 18.44 -14.02 -6.97
N GLY A 165 17.94 -13.25 -7.95
CA GLY A 165 17.08 -13.72 -9.03
C GLY A 165 15.61 -13.88 -8.65
N GLY A 166 15.18 -13.36 -7.50
CA GLY A 166 13.80 -13.38 -7.06
C GLY A 166 12.92 -12.41 -7.84
N LEU A 167 11.75 -12.86 -8.29
CA LEU A 167 10.73 -11.99 -8.91
C LEU A 167 9.92 -11.24 -7.84
N PHE A 168 9.92 -9.92 -7.91
CA PHE A 168 9.07 -9.05 -7.12
C PHE A 168 8.07 -8.27 -8.01
N ILE A 169 6.78 -8.55 -7.83
CA ILE A 169 5.69 -7.79 -8.44
C ILE A 169 5.10 -6.84 -7.39
N SER A 170 5.14 -5.54 -7.67
CA SER A 170 4.49 -4.52 -6.85
C SER A 170 3.15 -4.13 -7.47
N PHE A 171 2.08 -4.13 -6.67
CA PHE A 171 0.77 -3.66 -7.11
C PHE A 171 0.32 -2.47 -6.27
N LEU A 172 0.21 -1.31 -6.91
CA LEU A 172 -0.05 -0.02 -6.28
C LEU A 172 -1.54 0.29 -6.31
N THR A 173 -2.15 0.41 -5.13
CA THR A 173 -3.59 0.70 -4.99
C THR A 173 -3.82 2.09 -4.44
N ASN A 174 -5.07 2.53 -4.44
CA ASN A 174 -5.44 3.87 -4.01
C ASN A 174 -5.62 3.99 -2.48
N PRO A 175 -4.89 4.87 -1.78
CA PRO A 175 -3.70 5.61 -2.22
C PRO A 175 -2.41 4.84 -1.89
N THR A 176 -1.31 5.10 -2.59
CA THR A 176 0.05 4.69 -2.20
C THR A 176 0.94 5.92 -2.15
N THR A 177 1.17 6.46 -0.94
CA THR A 177 1.86 7.75 -0.80
C THR A 177 3.06 7.71 0.14
N GLY A 178 3.86 8.79 0.13
CA GLY A 178 4.91 9.07 1.10
C GLY A 178 5.99 7.99 1.13
N GLY A 179 6.40 7.61 2.34
CA GLY A 179 7.50 6.68 2.55
C GLY A 179 7.30 5.31 1.90
N VAL A 180 6.07 4.82 1.77
CA VAL A 180 5.81 3.54 1.07
C VAL A 180 6.06 3.69 -0.43
N SER A 181 5.52 4.73 -1.07
CA SER A 181 5.75 5.01 -2.49
C SER A 181 7.23 5.27 -2.80
N ALA A 182 7.96 5.91 -1.89
CA ALA A 182 9.39 6.20 -2.05
C ALA A 182 10.33 5.07 -1.56
N SER A 183 9.81 3.88 -1.27
CA SER A 183 10.62 2.73 -0.82
C SER A 183 10.27 1.47 -1.63
N PHE A 184 10.03 0.33 -0.97
CA PHE A 184 9.84 -0.96 -1.61
C PHE A 184 8.71 -0.96 -2.65
N ALA A 185 7.66 -0.14 -2.49
CA ALA A 185 6.53 -0.18 -3.41
C ALA A 185 6.92 0.21 -4.85
N ASN A 186 7.97 1.01 -5.05
CA ASN A 186 8.45 1.41 -6.36
C ASN A 186 9.79 0.73 -6.75
N ARG A 187 10.04 -0.47 -6.19
CA ARG A 187 11.21 -1.33 -6.47
C ARG A 187 10.81 -2.67 -7.10
N GLY A 188 9.58 -2.80 -7.60
CA GLY A 188 9.15 -4.02 -8.29
C GLY A 188 9.94 -4.25 -9.58
N ASP A 189 10.20 -5.51 -9.92
CA ASP A 189 10.60 -5.89 -11.29
C ASP A 189 9.47 -5.60 -12.27
N ILE A 190 8.23 -5.70 -11.78
CA ILE A 190 7.00 -5.31 -12.47
C ILE A 190 6.16 -4.50 -11.49
N ILE A 191 5.82 -3.29 -11.89
CA ILE A 191 5.00 -2.33 -11.15
C ILE A 191 3.66 -2.20 -11.86
N LEU A 192 2.63 -2.74 -11.21
CA LEU A 192 1.25 -2.69 -11.64
C LEU A 192 0.49 -1.67 -10.78
N ALA A 193 -0.59 -1.10 -11.30
CA ALA A 193 -1.44 -0.20 -10.51
C ALA A 193 -2.93 -0.35 -10.79
N GLU A 194 -3.77 0.00 -9.81
CA GLU A 194 -5.22 0.12 -10.04
C GLU A 194 -5.55 1.39 -10.86
N PRO A 195 -6.60 1.34 -11.70
CA PRO A 195 -7.09 2.52 -12.41
C PRO A 195 -7.33 3.70 -11.47
N LYS A 196 -6.89 4.90 -11.88
CA LYS A 196 -7.08 6.16 -11.14
C LYS A 196 -6.45 6.21 -9.74
N ALA A 197 -5.61 5.23 -9.37
CA ALA A 197 -4.97 5.22 -8.06
C ALA A 197 -4.10 6.46 -7.88
N LEU A 198 -4.18 7.09 -6.70
CA LEU A 198 -3.26 8.16 -6.31
C LEU A 198 -1.95 7.54 -5.82
N ILE A 199 -0.86 7.78 -6.54
CA ILE A 199 0.46 7.26 -6.19
C ILE A 199 1.44 8.44 -6.18
N CYS A 200 2.07 8.71 -5.05
CA CYS A 200 2.99 9.85 -4.96
C CYS A 200 3.91 9.87 -3.75
N PHE A 201 5.07 10.49 -3.89
CA PHE A 201 5.89 10.82 -2.72
C PHE A 201 5.24 11.93 -1.88
N ALA A 202 5.09 13.13 -2.46
CA ALA A 202 4.41 14.26 -1.82
C ALA A 202 2.96 14.37 -2.33
N GLY A 203 2.02 14.59 -1.41
CA GLY A 203 0.60 14.73 -1.75
C GLY A 203 0.31 15.97 -2.61
N PRO A 204 -0.70 15.94 -3.50
CA PRO A 204 -1.02 17.05 -4.41
C PRO A 204 -1.23 18.39 -3.70
N ARG A 205 -1.84 18.34 -2.50
CA ARG A 205 -2.08 19.53 -1.68
C ARG A 205 -0.78 20.22 -1.28
N VAL A 206 0.22 19.45 -0.85
CA VAL A 206 1.52 19.99 -0.42
C VAL A 206 2.22 20.63 -1.61
N ILE A 207 2.24 19.93 -2.76
CA ILE A 207 2.89 20.44 -3.97
C ILE A 207 2.25 21.75 -4.43
N ARG A 208 0.93 21.82 -4.55
CA ARG A 208 0.20 23.05 -4.91
C ARG A 208 0.56 24.23 -4.01
N GLN A 209 0.67 23.99 -2.70
CA GLN A 209 1.05 25.03 -1.74
C GLN A 209 2.50 25.49 -1.91
N THR A 210 3.41 24.59 -2.27
CA THR A 210 4.82 24.92 -2.49
C THR A 210 5.05 25.70 -3.79
N ILE A 211 4.41 25.29 -4.89
CA ILE A 211 4.63 25.92 -6.20
C ILE A 211 3.70 27.11 -6.46
N GLY A 212 2.56 27.20 -5.77
CA GLY A 212 1.58 28.29 -5.94
C GLY A 212 0.73 28.18 -7.21
N GLU A 213 0.80 27.07 -7.92
CA GLU A 213 0.13 26.82 -9.21
C GLU A 213 -0.82 25.61 -9.13
N GLU A 214 -1.82 25.59 -10.02
CA GLU A 214 -2.69 24.44 -10.16
C GLU A 214 -1.95 23.26 -10.80
N LEU A 215 -2.26 22.06 -10.33
CA LEU A 215 -1.64 20.84 -10.84
C LEU A 215 -2.38 20.35 -12.09
N PRO A 216 -1.67 19.75 -13.07
CA PRO A 216 -2.28 19.18 -14.24
C PRO A 216 -3.41 18.20 -13.91
N GLN A 217 -4.40 18.09 -14.80
CA GLN A 217 -5.45 17.10 -14.66
C GLN A 217 -4.83 15.69 -14.64
N GLY A 218 -5.26 14.87 -13.68
CA GLY A 218 -4.74 13.50 -13.55
C GLY A 218 -3.33 13.40 -12.95
N PHE A 219 -2.73 14.51 -12.50
CA PHE A 219 -1.42 14.48 -11.83
C PHE A 219 -1.38 13.44 -10.71
N GLN A 220 -0.32 12.61 -10.69
CA GLN A 220 -0.11 11.51 -9.73
C GLN A 220 -1.15 10.37 -9.78
N ARG A 221 -2.00 10.33 -10.82
CA ARG A 221 -2.85 9.16 -11.09
C ARG A 221 -2.06 8.06 -11.79
N ALA A 222 -2.52 6.81 -11.66
CA ALA A 222 -1.90 5.67 -12.32
C ALA A 222 -1.69 5.89 -13.82
N GLU A 223 -2.67 6.49 -14.52
CA GLU A 223 -2.61 6.83 -15.94
C GLU A 223 -1.47 7.80 -16.24
N PHE A 224 -1.39 8.89 -15.47
CA PHE A 224 -0.31 9.87 -15.59
C PHE A 224 1.06 9.23 -15.35
N LEU A 225 1.18 8.37 -14.35
CA LEU A 225 2.46 7.72 -14.01
C LEU A 225 2.87 6.66 -15.03
N GLN A 226 1.92 5.96 -15.65
CA GLN A 226 2.19 5.04 -16.75
C GLN A 226 2.73 5.79 -17.98
N GLU A 227 2.12 6.93 -18.34
CA GLU A 227 2.61 7.79 -19.43
C GLU A 227 4.04 8.29 -19.19
N HIS A 228 4.46 8.43 -17.93
CA HIS A 228 5.81 8.84 -17.53
C HIS A 228 6.75 7.65 -17.23
N GLY A 229 6.37 6.43 -17.57
CA GLY A 229 7.22 5.24 -17.45
C GLY A 229 7.48 4.75 -16.02
N MET A 230 6.65 5.15 -15.05
CA MET A 230 6.78 4.71 -13.65
C MET A 230 5.93 3.47 -13.32
N ILE A 231 4.98 3.12 -14.18
CA ILE A 231 4.06 1.98 -14.01
C ILE A 231 4.08 1.19 -15.32
N ASP A 232 4.27 -0.13 -15.23
CA ASP A 232 4.32 -1.01 -16.40
C ASP A 232 2.92 -1.24 -16.98
N ALA A 233 1.93 -1.48 -16.11
CA ALA A 233 0.55 -1.68 -16.53
C ALA A 233 -0.48 -1.26 -15.48
N ILE A 234 -1.59 -0.72 -15.97
CA ILE A 234 -2.78 -0.45 -15.17
C ILE A 234 -3.71 -1.66 -15.28
N VAL A 235 -4.03 -2.26 -14.13
CA VAL A 235 -4.77 -3.51 -14.05
C VAL A 235 -5.98 -3.33 -13.13
N PRO A 236 -7.22 -3.44 -13.64
CA PRO A 236 -8.41 -3.44 -12.82
C PRO A 236 -8.37 -4.56 -11.78
N GLY A 237 -8.85 -4.30 -10.56
CA GLY A 237 -8.78 -5.28 -9.47
C GLY A 237 -9.45 -6.63 -9.76
N LYS A 238 -10.42 -6.69 -10.69
CA LYS A 238 -11.07 -7.92 -11.14
C LYS A 238 -10.17 -8.78 -12.05
N GLU A 239 -9.24 -8.16 -12.75
CA GLU A 239 -8.31 -8.79 -13.69
C GLU A 239 -6.96 -9.12 -13.04
N LEU A 240 -6.69 -8.55 -11.86
CA LEU A 240 -5.42 -8.72 -11.13
C LEU A 240 -5.01 -10.18 -11.01
N ARG A 241 -5.93 -11.07 -10.62
CA ARG A 241 -5.62 -12.50 -10.45
C ARG A 241 -5.08 -13.11 -11.74
N GLU A 242 -5.78 -12.93 -12.85
CA GLU A 242 -5.39 -13.48 -14.15
C GLU A 242 -4.07 -12.88 -14.64
N THR A 243 -3.86 -11.59 -14.42
CA THR A 243 -2.58 -10.93 -14.74
C THR A 243 -1.43 -11.51 -13.92
N LEU A 244 -1.61 -11.69 -12.61
CA LEU A 244 -0.59 -12.31 -11.76
C LEU A 244 -0.27 -13.73 -12.21
N ILE A 245 -1.29 -14.55 -12.54
CA ILE A 245 -1.08 -15.92 -13.05
C ILE A 245 -0.18 -15.91 -14.28
N LYS A 246 -0.47 -15.04 -15.27
CA LYS A 246 0.33 -14.93 -16.50
C LYS A 246 1.77 -14.54 -16.21
N LEU A 247 1.98 -13.51 -15.39
CA LEU A 247 3.33 -13.03 -15.03
C LEU A 247 4.15 -14.11 -14.30
N LEU A 248 3.52 -14.80 -13.34
CA LEU A 248 4.15 -15.88 -12.59
C LEU A 248 4.51 -17.08 -13.49
N GLN A 249 3.66 -17.42 -14.46
CA GLN A 249 3.94 -18.46 -15.45
C GLN A 249 5.09 -18.09 -16.39
N MET A 250 5.15 -16.84 -16.86
CA MET A 250 6.23 -16.34 -17.72
C MET A 250 7.59 -16.29 -17.04
N HIS A 251 7.63 -16.08 -15.72
CA HIS A 251 8.88 -16.11 -14.98
C HIS A 251 9.41 -17.54 -14.75
N ASP A 252 8.50 -18.50 -14.56
CA ASP A 252 8.84 -19.91 -14.32
C ASP A 252 9.52 -20.59 -15.52
N THR A 253 9.25 -20.14 -16.75
CA THR A 253 9.80 -20.76 -17.97
C THR A 253 11.30 -20.54 -18.15
N ARG A 254 11.90 -19.51 -17.53
CA ARG A 254 13.37 -19.32 -17.57
C ARG A 254 14.15 -20.38 -16.78
N MET A 255 13.52 -21.03 -15.80
CA MET A 255 14.15 -22.08 -14.99
C MET A 255 14.14 -23.46 -15.64
N ARG A 256 13.40 -23.65 -16.75
CA ARG A 256 13.32 -24.95 -17.47
C ARG A 256 14.21 -25.04 -18.72
N GLY A 257 14.87 -23.95 -19.11
CA GLY A 257 15.70 -23.89 -20.33
C GLY A 257 17.21 -24.04 -20.12
N LEU A 258 17.67 -24.38 -18.90
CA LEU A 258 19.09 -24.54 -18.53
C LEU A 258 19.40 -25.92 -17.93
N GLN A 259 18.64 -26.96 -18.29
CA GLN A 259 18.96 -28.35 -17.96
C GLN A 259 19.23 -29.16 -19.21
#